data_AF-A0A0Q9A095-F1
#
_entry.id   AF-A0A0Q9A095-F1
#
_cell.length_a   1.000
_cell.length_b   1.000
_cell.length_c   1.000
_cell.angle_alpha   90.00
_cell.angle_beta   90.00
_cell.angle_gamma   90.00
#
_symmetry.space_group_name_H-M   'P 1'
#
loop_
_entity.id
_entity.type
_entity.pdbx_description
1 polymer ?
#
loop_
_entity_poly.entity_id
_entity_poly.type
_entity_poly.pdbx_seq_one_letter_code
_entity_poly.pdbx_strand_id
1 'polypeptide(L)'
;MKNNNKEEQQQKQEFLFDGINYKILLIGIAVIALGFVLMSGGGSDNPNVFNEDVFSFRRIRLAPTTVLIGFGITIYSIFKKSK
;
A
#
# COMPACT_ATOMS: atom_id res chain seq x y z
N MET A 1 -2.88 35.68 42.51
CA MET A 1 -3.57 34.56 41.82
C MET A 1 -2.93 34.38 40.45
N LYS A 2 -2.23 33.26 40.22
CA LYS A 2 -1.70 32.89 38.89
C LYS A 2 -2.82 32.21 38.11
N ASN A 3 -3.42 32.89 37.14
CA ASN A 3 -4.32 32.24 36.18
C ASN A 3 -3.47 31.62 35.09
N ASN A 4 -3.34 30.30 35.16
CA ASN A 4 -2.61 29.47 34.21
C ASN A 4 -3.42 29.38 32.91
N ASN A 5 -3.03 30.18 31.91
CA ASN A 5 -3.43 29.98 30.53
C ASN A 5 -2.83 28.66 30.06
N LYS A 6 -3.60 27.57 30.16
CA LYS A 6 -3.33 26.36 29.39
C LYS A 6 -3.70 26.70 27.95
N GLU A 7 -2.70 27.12 27.19
CA GLU A 7 -2.73 27.05 25.75
C GLU A 7 -2.98 25.58 25.40
N GLU A 8 -4.24 25.25 25.11
CA GLU A 8 -4.56 24.06 24.35
C GLU A 8 -3.92 24.24 22.98
N GLN A 9 -2.65 23.83 22.88
CA GLN A 9 -2.01 23.55 21.62
C GLN A 9 -2.81 22.42 20.99
N GLN A 10 -3.90 22.79 20.31
CA GLN A 10 -4.50 21.96 19.29
C GLN A 10 -3.34 21.59 18.38
N GLN A 11 -2.83 20.37 18.53
CA GLN A 11 -1.96 19.75 17.55
C GLN A 11 -2.75 19.79 16.25
N LYS A 12 -2.53 20.86 15.49
CA LYS A 12 -3.03 20.99 14.13
C LYS A 12 -2.40 19.80 13.45
N GLN A 13 -3.18 18.74 13.25
CA GLN A 13 -2.75 17.62 12.44
C GLN A 13 -2.55 18.20 11.05
N GLU A 14 -1.32 18.67 10.80
CA GLU A 14 -0.87 18.96 9.47
C GLU A 14 -0.84 17.62 8.77
N PHE A 15 -1.95 17.33 8.10
CA PHE A 15 -2.01 16.23 7.17
C PHE A 15 -0.84 16.43 6.20
N LEU A 16 0.07 15.46 6.17
CA LEU A 16 1.24 15.47 5.29
C LEU A 16 0.83 15.50 3.81
N PHE A 17 -0.45 15.24 3.52
CA PHE A 17 -1.02 15.12 2.20
C PHE A 17 -2.39 15.80 2.13
N ASP A 18 -2.72 16.37 0.98
CA ASP A 18 -4.09 16.78 0.70
C ASP A 18 -5.02 15.59 0.47
N GLY A 19 -6.32 15.81 0.67
CA GLY A 19 -7.33 14.75 0.61
C GLY A 19 -7.35 13.97 -0.72
N ILE A 20 -6.94 14.60 -1.83
CA ILE A 20 -6.79 13.93 -3.13
C ILE A 20 -5.60 12.96 -3.11
N ASN A 21 -4.46 13.38 -2.58
CA ASN A 21 -3.27 12.54 -2.48
C ASN A 21 -3.51 11.36 -1.54
N TYR A 22 -4.26 11.57 -0.46
CA TYR A 22 -4.67 10.50 0.44
C TYR A 22 -5.53 9.42 -0.26
N LYS A 23 -6.44 9.82 -1.16
CA LYS A 23 -7.21 8.87 -1.98
C LYS A 23 -6.30 8.07 -2.91
N ILE A 24 -5.32 8.71 -3.55
CA ILE A 24 -4.36 8.04 -4.45
C ILE A 24 -3.49 7.05 -3.66
N LEU A 25 -3.06 7.43 -2.45
CA LEU A 25 -2.32 6.56 -1.54
C LEU A 25 -3.11 5.29 -1.20
N LEU A 26 -4.39 5.43 -0.83
CA LEU A 26 -5.27 4.29 -0.54
C LEU A 26 -5.43 3.37 -1.75
N ILE A 27 -5.56 3.93 -2.95
CA ILE A 27 -5.59 3.14 -4.19
C ILE A 27 -4.27 2.37 -4.37
N GLY A 28 -3.13 3.02 -4.16
CA GLY A 28 -1.81 2.37 -4.22
C GLY A 28 -1.70 1.18 -3.27
N ILE A 29 -2.13 1.36 -2.01
CA ILE A 29 -2.16 0.29 -1.00
C ILE A 29 -3.08 -0.86 -1.44
N ALA A 30 -4.26 -0.56 -1.98
CA ALA A 30 -5.19 -1.58 -2.47
C ALA A 30 -4.58 -2.40 -3.63
N VAL A 31 -3.86 -1.74 -4.54
CA VAL A 31 -3.15 -2.42 -5.64
C VAL A 31 -2.02 -3.31 -5.13
N ILE A 32 -1.25 -2.86 -4.13
CA ILE A 32 -0.22 -3.67 -3.48
C ILE A 32 -0.86 -4.91 -2.85
N ALA A 33 -1.94 -4.73 -2.09
CA ALA A 33 -2.66 -5.84 -1.47
C ALA A 33 -3.17 -6.84 -2.50
N LEU A 34 -3.74 -6.37 -3.62
CA LEU A 34 -4.15 -7.22 -4.73
C LEU A 34 -2.96 -7.99 -5.33
N GLY A 35 -1.80 -7.36 -5.48
CA GLY A 35 -0.57 -8.03 -5.92
C GLY A 35 -0.17 -9.18 -5.00
N PHE A 36 -0.19 -8.98 -3.68
CA PHE A 36 0.08 -10.06 -2.71
C PHE A 36 -1.00 -11.15 -2.71
N VAL A 37 -2.27 -10.80 -2.90
CA VAL A 37 -3.35 -11.79 -3.05
C VAL A 37 -3.19 -12.60 -4.34
N LEU A 38 -2.67 -12.01 -5.41
CA LEU A 38 -2.36 -12.75 -6.64
C LEU A 38 -1.15 -13.70 -6.46
N MET A 39 -0.23 -13.38 -5.55
CA MET A 39 0.87 -14.26 -5.16
C MET A 39 0.40 -15.39 -4.24
N SER A 40 -0.66 -15.19 -3.46
CA SER A 40 -1.17 -16.21 -2.56
C SER A 40 -1.83 -17.36 -3.33
N GLY A 41 -1.52 -18.59 -2.93
CA GLY A 41 -1.96 -19.82 -3.59
C GLY A 41 -0.86 -20.53 -4.41
N GLY A 42 -1.16 -21.72 -4.91
CA GLY A 42 -0.20 -22.57 -5.63
C GLY A 42 0.62 -23.49 -4.72
N GLY A 43 0.37 -23.47 -3.41
CA GLY A 43 0.90 -24.49 -2.50
C GLY A 43 0.40 -25.88 -2.92
N SER A 44 1.27 -26.88 -2.83
CA SER A 44 0.88 -28.28 -2.96
C SER A 44 0.29 -28.75 -1.64
N ASP A 45 -0.85 -29.43 -1.66
CA ASP A 45 -1.41 -30.08 -0.46
C ASP A 45 -0.51 -31.22 0.04
N ASN A 46 0.38 -31.72 -0.83
CA ASN A 46 1.31 -32.79 -0.52
C ASN A 46 2.75 -32.32 -0.80
N PRO A 47 3.58 -32.05 0.23
CA PRO A 47 4.90 -31.44 0.07
C PRO A 47 5.90 -32.29 -0.74
N ASN A 48 5.56 -33.57 -0.97
CA ASN A 48 6.35 -34.51 -1.78
C ASN A 48 5.98 -34.49 -3.28
N VAL A 49 4.94 -33.75 -3.67
CA VAL A 49 4.52 -33.59 -5.07
C VAL A 49 4.71 -32.13 -5.47
N PHE A 50 5.56 -31.90 -6.46
CA PHE A 50 5.80 -30.58 -7.02
C PHE A 50 4.54 -30.08 -7.74
N ASN A 51 4.05 -28.91 -7.37
CA ASN A 51 2.92 -28.28 -8.03
C ASN A 51 3.42 -27.26 -9.06
N GLU A 52 3.22 -27.53 -10.35
CA GLU A 52 3.61 -26.64 -11.45
C GLU A 52 2.89 -25.29 -11.41
N ASP A 53 1.75 -25.19 -10.71
CA ASP A 53 1.00 -23.96 -10.54
C ASP A 53 1.79 -22.87 -9.79
N VAL A 54 2.82 -23.25 -9.02
CA VAL A 54 3.77 -22.32 -8.39
C VAL A 54 4.51 -21.50 -9.46
N PHE A 55 4.82 -22.12 -10.60
CA PHE A 55 5.51 -21.50 -11.73
C PHE A 55 4.59 -20.83 -12.74
N SER A 56 3.30 -20.69 -12.41
CA SER A 56 2.37 -19.95 -13.27
C SER A 56 2.91 -18.55 -13.56
N PHE A 57 2.83 -18.15 -14.84
CA PHE A 57 3.21 -16.81 -15.31
C PHE A 57 2.57 -15.70 -14.46
N ARG A 58 1.35 -15.96 -13.98
CA ARG A 58 0.59 -15.07 -13.09
C ARG A 58 1.32 -14.78 -11.78
N ARG A 59 1.92 -15.79 -11.13
CA ARG A 59 2.63 -15.61 -9.86
C ARG A 59 4.06 -15.07 -10.04
N ILE A 60 4.76 -15.48 -11.09
CA ILE A 60 6.17 -15.09 -11.29
C ILE A 60 6.31 -13.68 -11.91
N ARG A 61 5.43 -13.30 -12.84
CA ARG A 61 5.51 -11.99 -13.53
C ARG A 61 4.37 -11.06 -13.15
N LEU A 62 3.13 -11.51 -13.32
CA LEU A 62 1.98 -10.61 -13.21
C LEU A 62 1.88 -10.02 -11.80
N ALA A 63 1.92 -10.88 -10.78
CA ALA A 63 1.74 -10.47 -9.39
C ALA A 63 2.86 -9.53 -8.88
N PRO A 64 4.17 -9.82 -9.08
CA PRO A 64 5.24 -8.89 -8.71
C PRO A 64 5.16 -7.57 -9.45
N THR A 65 4.81 -7.57 -10.75
CA THR A 65 4.61 -6.33 -11.51
C THR A 65 3.44 -5.51 -10.94
N THR A 66 2.33 -6.14 -10.55
CA THR A 66 1.21 -5.46 -9.88
C THR A 66 1.65 -4.79 -8.58
N VAL A 67 2.45 -5.48 -7.76
CA VAL A 67 3.01 -4.91 -6.52
C VAL A 67 3.88 -3.69 -6.81
N LEU A 68 4.77 -3.78 -7.81
CA LEU A 68 5.64 -2.66 -8.21
C LEU A 68 4.85 -1.45 -8.71
N ILE A 69 3.77 -1.67 -9.49
CA ILE A 69 2.86 -0.60 -9.91
C ILE A 69 2.21 0.05 -8.69
N GLY A 70 1.75 -0.74 -7.72
CA GLY A 70 1.17 -0.23 -6.48
C GLY A 70 2.16 0.64 -5.67
N PHE A 71 3.43 0.23 -5.60
CA PHE A 71 4.48 1.07 -5.02
C PHE A 71 4.69 2.36 -5.81
N GLY A 72 4.70 2.30 -7.15
CA GLY A 72 4.79 3.50 -7.99
C GLY A 72 3.67 4.50 -7.76
N ILE A 73 2.43 4.02 -7.61
CA ILE A 73 1.26 4.85 -7.29
C ILE A 73 1.41 5.49 -5.90
N THR A 74 1.86 4.70 -4.92
CA THR A 74 2.07 5.18 -3.54
C THR A 74 3.15 6.26 -3.50
N ILE A 75 4.29 6.03 -4.16
CA ILE A 75 5.37 7.00 -4.31
C ILE A 75 4.86 8.27 -5.00
N TYR A 76 4.12 8.13 -6.10
CA TYR A 76 3.52 9.26 -6.81
C TYR A 76 2.58 10.05 -5.90
N SER A 77 1.76 9.40 -5.06
CA SER A 77 0.86 10.09 -4.13
C SER A 77 1.59 10.97 -3.12
N ILE A 78 2.78 10.53 -2.68
CA ILE A 78 3.62 11.25 -1.72
C ILE A 78 4.29 12.45 -2.39
N PHE A 79 4.84 12.27 -3.59
CA PHE A 79 5.54 13.34 -4.32
C PHE A 79 4.61 14.29 -5.05
N LYS A 80 3.34 13.95 -5.23
CA LYS A 80 2.36 14.82 -5.89
C LYS A 80 2.18 16.07 -5.05
N LYS A 81 2.86 17.14 -5.46
CA LYS A 81 2.75 18.46 -4.83
C LYS A 81 1.30 18.89 -4.96
N SER A 82 0.61 18.93 -3.84
CA SER A 82 -0.75 19.42 -3.84
C SER A 82 -0.74 20.94 -4.04
N LYS A 83 -1.75 21.43 -4.76
CA LYS A 83 -1.83 22.81 -5.21
C LYS A 83 -2.66 23.63 -4.24
#